data_AF-A0A2A6EC52-F1
#
_entry.id   AF-A0A2A6EC52-F1
#
_cell.length_a   1.000
_cell.length_b   1.000
_cell.length_c   1.000
_cell.angle_alpha   90.00
_cell.angle_beta   90.00
_cell.angle_gamma   90.00
#
_symmetry.space_group_name_H-M   'P 1'
#
loop_
_entity.id
_entity.type
_entity.pdbx_description
1 polymer ?
#
loop_
_entity_poly.entity_id
_entity_poly.type
_entity_poly.pdbx_seq_one_letter_code
_entity_poly.pdbx_strand_id
1 'polypeptide(L)'
;MNEHFFSKDNTSALKGVAILFMVFAHLFNNMELCGFSHPLLYIEGEPLIHYMIFSMNPVDFFIVLSGYGLYYTYSQGKRNNIKRILKLYIHYWITLVIFVCIGFFVVGSKKYPGSFLDLIYNFIGWKNS
;
A
#
# COMPACT_ATOMS: atom_id res chain seq x y z
N MET A 1 13.74 -14.83 -31.89
CA MET A 1 14.22 -14.77 -30.50
C MET A 1 12.97 -14.83 -29.63
N ASN A 2 12.69 -15.96 -29.00
CA ASN A 2 11.48 -16.13 -28.19
C ASN A 2 11.70 -15.44 -26.85
N GLU A 3 11.39 -14.15 -26.81
CA GLU A 3 11.34 -13.38 -25.58
C GLU A 3 10.32 -14.06 -24.65
N HIS A 4 10.80 -14.59 -23.53
CA HIS A 4 9.93 -15.21 -22.53
C HIS A 4 9.16 -14.08 -21.82
N PHE A 5 8.07 -13.62 -22.45
CA PHE A 5 7.28 -12.50 -21.95
C PHE A 5 6.77 -12.79 -20.54
N PHE A 6 7.06 -11.88 -19.62
CA PHE A 6 6.56 -11.96 -18.26
C PHE A 6 5.03 -11.82 -18.26
N SER A 7 4.34 -12.95 -18.04
CA SER A 7 2.89 -13.06 -18.13
C SER A 7 2.18 -12.26 -17.03
N LYS A 8 0.89 -11.98 -17.24
CA LYS A 8 0.01 -11.45 -16.20
C LYS A 8 -0.06 -12.37 -14.99
N ASP A 9 0.01 -13.67 -15.20
CA ASP A 9 -0.04 -14.66 -14.11
C ASP A 9 1.21 -14.57 -13.24
N ASN A 10 2.38 -14.43 -13.86
CA ASN A 10 3.64 -14.19 -13.15
C ASN A 10 3.59 -12.87 -12.36
N THR A 11 3.01 -11.82 -12.95
CA THR A 11 2.80 -10.54 -12.26
C THR A 11 1.88 -10.71 -11.05
N SER A 12 0.83 -11.52 -11.17
CA SER A 12 -0.12 -11.79 -10.09
C SER A 12 0.54 -12.57 -8.95
N ALA A 13 1.31 -13.61 -9.28
CA ALA A 13 2.09 -14.37 -8.32
C ALA A 13 3.09 -13.48 -7.56
N LEU A 14 3.81 -12.61 -8.27
CA LEU A 14 4.77 -11.68 -7.65
C LEU A 14 4.10 -10.63 -6.77
N LYS A 15 2.88 -10.17 -7.10
CA LYS A 15 2.09 -9.34 -6.18
C LYS A 15 1.71 -10.10 -4.91
N GLY A 16 1.40 -11.40 -5.02
CA GLY A 16 1.18 -12.27 -3.87
C GLY A 16 2.42 -12.36 -2.97
N VAL A 17 3.60 -12.57 -3.57
CA VAL A 17 4.89 -12.55 -2.84
C VAL A 17 5.12 -11.21 -2.16
N ALA A 18 4.83 -10.09 -2.82
CA ALA A 18 4.96 -8.76 -2.23
C ALA A 18 4.03 -8.56 -1.01
N ILE A 19 2.82 -9.13 -1.00
CA ILE A 19 1.94 -9.13 0.18
C ILE A 19 2.56 -9.95 1.31
N LEU A 20 3.17 -11.10 1.02
CA LEU A 20 3.87 -11.89 2.03
C LEU A 20 5.03 -11.09 2.65
N PHE A 21 5.79 -10.35 1.85
CA PHE A 21 6.81 -9.43 2.34
C PHE A 21 6.23 -8.31 3.20
N MET A 22 5.05 -7.76 2.86
CA MET A 22 4.37 -6.76 3.68
C MET A 22 4.00 -7.31 5.07
N VAL A 23 3.38 -8.49 5.12
CA VAL A 23 3.01 -9.13 6.40
C VAL A 23 4.26 -9.49 7.20
N PHE A 24 5.28 -10.04 6.55
CA PHE A 24 6.54 -10.39 7.17
C PHE A 24 7.20 -9.15 7.80
N ALA A 25 7.40 -8.09 7.02
CA ALA A 25 7.99 -6.86 7.52
C ALA A 25 7.19 -6.28 8.69
N HIS A 26 5.86 -6.23 8.60
CA HIS A 26 5.04 -5.63 9.66
C HIS A 26 5.01 -6.47 10.95
N LEU A 27 5.09 -7.80 10.83
CA LEU A 27 5.11 -8.71 11.99
C LEU A 27 6.45 -8.67 12.71
N PHE A 28 7.56 -8.65 11.97
CA PHE A 28 8.91 -8.77 12.53
C PHE A 28 9.61 -7.43 12.76
N ASN A 29 9.03 -6.31 12.33
CA ASN A 29 9.57 -4.96 12.63
C ASN A 29 9.46 -4.57 14.11
N ASN A 30 8.70 -5.30 14.92
CA ASN A 30 8.63 -5.09 16.36
C ASN A 30 9.49 -6.13 17.09
N MET A 31 10.57 -5.69 17.74
CA MET A 31 11.46 -6.58 18.49
C MET A 31 10.76 -7.29 19.66
N GLU A 32 9.70 -6.72 20.23
CA GLU A 32 8.89 -7.39 21.26
C GLU A 32 8.16 -8.64 20.74
N LEU A 33 7.70 -8.62 19.48
CA LEU A 33 7.09 -9.77 18.81
C LEU A 33 8.14 -10.84 18.44
N CYS A 34 9.38 -10.41 18.16
CA CYS A 34 10.52 -11.32 18.00
C CYS A 34 10.85 -12.07 19.30
N GLY A 35 10.57 -11.50 20.49
CA GLY A 35 10.74 -12.20 21.76
C GLY A 35 9.85 -13.44 21.94
N PHE A 36 8.70 -13.49 21.26
CA PHE A 36 7.81 -14.67 21.24
C PHE A 36 8.18 -15.71 20.18
N SER A 37 9.00 -15.34 19.20
CA SER A 37 9.46 -16.23 18.14
C SER A 37 10.90 -16.62 18.41
N HIS A 38 11.17 -17.83 18.88
CA HIS A 38 12.55 -18.31 19.05
C HIS A 38 13.27 -18.35 17.68
N PRO A 39 14.15 -17.38 17.38
CA PRO A 39 14.88 -17.31 16.13
C PRO A 39 15.86 -18.48 16.08
N LEU A 40 15.89 -19.20 14.96
CA LEU A 40 16.82 -20.33 14.76
C LEU A 40 18.26 -19.87 14.54
N LEU A 41 18.46 -18.65 14.05
CA LEU A 41 19.76 -18.11 13.65
C LEU A 41 19.96 -16.69 14.22
N TYR A 42 21.10 -16.51 14.86
CA TYR A 42 21.55 -15.23 15.41
C TYR A 42 22.87 -14.83 14.75
N ILE A 43 23.02 -13.54 14.46
CA ILE A 43 24.24 -12.93 13.95
C ILE A 43 24.56 -11.77 14.89
N GLU A 44 25.75 -11.75 15.50
CA GLU A 44 26.18 -10.69 16.43
C GLU A 44 25.21 -10.45 17.61
N GLY A 45 24.47 -11.48 18.04
CA GLY A 45 23.50 -11.39 19.14
C GLY A 45 22.09 -10.95 18.70
N GLU A 46 21.90 -10.55 17.45
CA GLU A 46 20.61 -10.18 16.88
C GLU A 46 20.05 -11.29 15.97
N PRO A 47 18.72 -11.50 15.93
CA PRO A 47 18.14 -12.53 15.07
C PRO A 47 18.32 -12.19 13.59
N LEU A 48 18.66 -13.18 12.76
CA LEU A 48 18.86 -13.00 11.30
C LEU A 48 17.67 -12.29 10.63
N ILE A 49 16.46 -12.55 11.11
CA ILE A 49 15.21 -11.94 10.64
C ILE A 49 15.27 -10.41 10.66
N HIS A 50 15.95 -9.82 11.65
CA HIS A 50 16.12 -8.37 11.77
C HIS A 50 16.80 -7.78 10.52
N TYR A 51 17.79 -8.47 9.97
CA TYR A 51 18.47 -8.04 8.75
C TYR A 51 17.64 -8.31 7.48
N MET A 52 16.84 -9.37 7.48
CA MET A 52 16.00 -9.73 6.33
C MET A 52 14.88 -8.71 6.06
N ILE A 53 14.35 -8.06 7.10
CA ILE A 53 13.29 -7.06 6.98
C ILE A 53 13.69 -5.92 6.04
N PHE A 54 14.95 -5.45 6.11
CA PHE A 54 15.45 -4.39 5.24
C PHE A 54 15.42 -4.74 3.76
N SER A 55 15.56 -6.03 3.42
CA SER A 55 15.54 -6.52 2.04
C SER A 55 14.12 -6.86 1.56
N MET A 56 13.15 -6.97 2.45
CA MET A 56 11.77 -7.37 2.17
C MET A 56 10.80 -6.20 2.18
N ASN A 57 11.21 -5.03 1.66
CA ASN A 57 10.33 -3.87 1.57
C ASN A 57 9.25 -4.11 0.49
N PRO A 58 7.97 -4.24 0.86
CA PRO A 58 6.90 -4.53 -0.09
C PRO A 58 6.66 -3.39 -1.09
N VAL A 59 6.93 -2.15 -0.68
CA VAL A 59 6.62 -0.95 -1.48
C VAL A 59 7.44 -0.93 -2.77
N ASP A 60 8.74 -1.22 -2.65
CA ASP A 60 9.67 -1.22 -3.79
C ASP A 60 9.26 -2.28 -4.84
N PHE A 61 8.87 -3.47 -4.38
CA PHE A 61 8.34 -4.52 -5.24
C PHE A 61 7.07 -4.10 -5.99
N PHE A 62 6.13 -3.46 -5.30
CA PHE A 62 4.90 -2.99 -5.94
C PHE A 62 5.16 -1.87 -6.96
N ILE A 63 6.13 -0.99 -6.70
CA ILE A 63 6.52 0.07 -7.64
C ILE A 63 7.10 -0.55 -8.93
N VAL A 64 8.03 -1.50 -8.80
CA VAL A 64 8.64 -2.18 -9.96
C VAL A 64 7.60 -2.92 -10.79
N LEU A 65 6.73 -3.71 -10.14
CA LEU A 65 5.66 -4.44 -10.83
C LEU A 65 4.65 -3.51 -11.51
N SER A 66 4.33 -2.38 -10.88
CA SER A 66 3.43 -1.38 -11.44
C SER A 66 4.04 -0.65 -12.63
N GLY A 67 5.33 -0.30 -12.54
CA GLY A 67 6.12 0.29 -13.61
C GLY A 67 6.23 -0.62 -14.82
N TYR A 68 6.56 -1.90 -14.61
CA TYR A 68 6.59 -2.91 -15.67
C TYR A 68 5.21 -3.06 -16.35
N GLY A 69 4.13 -3.16 -15.56
CA GLY A 69 2.78 -3.25 -16.10
C GLY A 69 2.35 -2.02 -16.92
N LEU A 70 2.82 -0.83 -16.54
CA LEU A 70 2.60 0.41 -17.29
C LEU A 70 3.39 0.42 -18.60
N TYR A 71 4.69 0.10 -18.55
CA TYR A 71 5.56 0.00 -19.73
C TYR A 71 5.01 -1.00 -20.75
N TYR A 72 4.63 -2.20 -20.30
CA TYR A 72 4.05 -3.22 -21.17
C TYR A 72 2.76 -2.75 -21.84
N THR A 73 1.86 -2.11 -21.09
CA THR A 73 0.60 -1.57 -21.64
C THR A 73 0.88 -0.46 -22.67
N TYR A 74 1.89 0.37 -22.43
CA TYR A 74 2.32 1.42 -23.34
C TYR A 74 2.93 0.87 -24.63
N SER A 75 3.79 -0.16 -24.52
CA SER A 75 4.39 -0.87 -25.67
C SER A 75 3.34 -1.50 -26.60
N GLN A 76 2.16 -1.83 -26.06
CA GLN A 76 1.03 -2.40 -26.80
C GLN A 76 0.09 -1.32 -27.37
N GLY A 77 0.51 -0.04 -27.40
CA GLY A 77 -0.25 1.08 -27.96
C GLY A 77 -1.45 1.54 -27.12
N LYS A 78 -1.70 0.95 -25.95
CA LYS A 78 -2.85 1.30 -25.10
C LYS A 78 -2.53 2.49 -24.22
N ARG A 79 -3.03 3.67 -24.59
CA ARG A 79 -2.84 4.94 -23.84
C ARG A 79 -4.01 5.27 -22.91
N ASN A 80 -4.45 4.29 -22.10
CA ASN A 80 -5.60 4.45 -21.19
C ASN A 80 -5.21 5.01 -19.80
N ASN A 81 -4.12 5.77 -19.69
CA ASN A 81 -3.58 6.23 -18.41
C ASN A 81 -4.58 7.11 -17.64
N ILE A 82 -5.26 8.03 -18.33
CA ILE A 82 -6.26 8.92 -17.73
C ILE A 82 -7.43 8.12 -17.13
N LYS A 83 -7.98 7.15 -17.87
CA LYS A 83 -9.07 6.29 -17.39
C LYS A 83 -8.65 5.49 -16.15
N ARG A 84 -7.39 5.02 -16.10
CA ARG A 84 -6.84 4.31 -14.94
C ARG A 84 -6.72 5.23 -13.72
N ILE A 85 -6.22 6.45 -13.90
CA ILE A 85 -6.09 7.45 -12.83
C ILE A 85 -7.47 7.85 -12.30
N LEU A 86 -8.42 8.14 -13.18
CA LEU A 86 -9.80 8.46 -12.79
C LEU A 86 -10.44 7.33 -11.99
N LYS A 87 -10.25 6.07 -12.41
CA LYS A 87 -10.76 4.91 -11.66
C LYS A 87 -10.17 4.85 -10.25
N LEU A 88 -8.87 5.10 -10.08
CA LEU A 88 -8.23 5.14 -8.75
C LEU A 88 -8.80 6.27 -7.90
N TYR A 89 -8.98 7.46 -8.49
CA TYR A 89 -9.52 8.62 -7.80
C TYR A 89 -10.96 8.39 -7.33
N ILE A 90 -11.80 7.75 -8.15
CA ILE A 90 -13.17 7.36 -7.77
C ILE A 90 -13.16 6.44 -6.54
N HIS A 91 -12.31 5.41 -6.53
CA HIS A 91 -12.21 4.50 -5.37
C HIS A 91 -11.73 5.23 -4.11
N TYR A 92 -10.76 6.14 -4.26
CA TYR A 92 -10.29 6.99 -3.16
C TYR A 92 -11.43 7.83 -2.58
N TRP A 93 -12.20 8.55 -3.39
CA TRP A 93 -13.31 9.37 -2.88
C TRP A 93 -14.41 8.55 -2.23
N ILE A 94 -14.74 7.39 -2.79
CA ILE A 94 -15.73 6.48 -2.19
C ILE A 94 -15.27 6.04 -0.81
N THR A 95 -14.03 5.56 -0.68
CA THR A 95 -13.48 5.12 0.61
C THR A 95 -13.41 6.29 1.61
N LEU A 96 -12.96 7.46 1.19
CA LEU A 96 -12.93 8.66 2.01
C LEU A 96 -14.31 9.00 2.57
N VAL A 97 -15.34 9.08 1.72
CA VAL A 97 -16.72 9.40 2.15
C VAL A 97 -17.24 8.37 3.13
N ILE A 98 -17.03 7.07 2.86
CA ILE A 98 -17.45 6.00 3.77
C ILE A 98 -16.80 6.16 5.15
N PHE A 99 -15.47 6.34 5.20
CA PHE A 99 -14.75 6.47 6.47
C PHE A 99 -15.10 7.77 7.21
N VAL A 100 -15.31 8.88 6.52
CA VAL A 100 -15.74 10.15 7.13
C VAL A 100 -17.15 10.02 7.71
N CYS A 101 -18.08 9.40 6.99
CA CYS A 101 -19.44 9.15 7.49
C CYS A 101 -19.45 8.23 8.71
N ILE A 102 -18.67 7.15 8.68
CA ILE A 102 -18.52 6.23 9.82
C ILE A 102 -17.87 6.98 11.00
N GLY A 103 -16.81 7.73 10.76
CA GLY A 103 -16.12 8.51 11.78
C GLY A 103 -17.02 9.53 12.47
N PHE A 104 -17.85 10.23 11.69
CA PHE A 104 -18.87 11.14 12.21
C PHE A 104 -19.87 10.42 13.14
N PHE A 105 -20.37 9.25 12.74
CA PHE A 105 -21.35 8.50 13.55
C PHE A 105 -20.75 7.87 14.81
N VAL A 106 -19.51 7.34 14.74
CA VAL A 106 -18.89 6.58 15.83
C VAL A 106 -18.21 7.48 16.86
N VAL A 107 -17.48 8.51 16.42
CA VAL A 107 -16.66 9.37 17.30
C VAL A 107 -17.37 10.69 17.63
N GLY A 108 -18.36 11.08 16.83
CA GLY A 108 -19.13 12.31 17.01
C GLY A 108 -18.46 13.54 16.39
N SER A 109 -19.24 14.63 16.30
CA SER A 109 -18.88 15.89 15.63
C SER A 109 -17.70 16.67 16.22
N LYS A 110 -17.09 16.18 17.30
CA LYS A 110 -15.95 16.82 17.97
C LYS A 110 -14.62 16.53 17.28
N LYS A 111 -14.50 15.40 16.58
CA LYS A 111 -13.24 14.94 15.95
C LYS A 111 -13.33 14.79 14.43
N TYR A 112 -14.54 14.55 13.92
CA TYR A 112 -14.86 14.56 12.49
C TYR A 112 -15.66 15.81 12.15
N PRO A 113 -15.53 16.35 10.91
CA PRO A 113 -16.16 17.61 10.53
C PRO A 113 -17.65 17.58 10.88
N GLY A 114 -18.03 18.45 11.82
CA GLY A 114 -19.37 18.49 12.40
C GLY A 114 -20.38 19.23 11.53
N SER A 115 -19.90 20.14 10.68
CA SER A 115 -20.69 20.99 9.81
C SER A 115 -20.19 20.96 8.36
N PHE A 116 -21.09 21.24 7.41
CA PHE A 116 -20.76 21.36 5.98
C PHE A 116 -19.70 22.43 5.72
N LEU A 117 -19.66 23.49 6.53
CA LEU A 117 -18.64 24.53 6.47
C LEU A 117 -17.25 24.00 6.84
N ASP A 118 -17.14 23.14 7.86
CA ASP A 118 -15.84 22.55 8.23
C ASP A 118 -15.31 21.64 7.14
N LEU A 119 -16.21 20.99 6.39
CA LEU A 119 -15.83 20.16 5.23
C LEU A 119 -15.27 21.03 4.10
N ILE A 120 -15.88 22.19 3.82
CA ILE A 120 -15.36 23.17 2.85
C ILE A 120 -14.01 23.73 3.33
N TYR A 121 -13.89 24.08 4.61
CA TYR A 121 -12.63 24.61 5.16
C TYR A 121 -11.49 23.58 5.11
N ASN A 122 -11.77 22.30 5.37
CA ASN A 122 -10.81 21.21 5.20
C ASN A 122 -10.45 20.99 3.72
N PHE A 123 -11.43 21.09 2.82
CA PHE A 123 -11.21 20.92 1.38
C PHE A 123 -10.31 22.03 0.79
N ILE A 124 -10.46 23.25 1.28
CA ILE A 124 -9.63 24.41 0.88
C ILE A 124 -8.29 24.42 1.67
N GLY A 125 -8.15 23.61 2.73
CA GLY A 125 -6.97 23.60 3.60
C GLY A 125 -6.85 24.82 4.51
N TRP A 126 -7.94 25.58 4.69
CA TRP A 126 -7.95 26.84 5.45
C TRP A 126 -7.98 26.61 6.98
N LYS A 127 -8.66 25.55 7.42
CA LYS A 127 -8.58 25.05 8.80
C LYS A 127 -8.13 23.60 8.73
N ASN A 128 -6.88 23.36 9.10
CA ASN A 128 -6.44 22.05 9.56
C ASN A 128 -6.57 22.05 11.09
N SER A 129 -7.41 21.16 11.63
CA SER A 129 -7.47 20.89 13.07
C SER A 129 -6.75 19.59 13.39
#